data_AF-A0A2K4XEX1-F1
#
_entry.id   AF-A0A2K4XEX1-F1
#
_cell.length_a   1.000
_cell.length_b   1.000
_cell.length_c   1.000
_cell.angle_alpha   90.00
_cell.angle_beta   90.00
_cell.angle_gamma   90.00
#
_symmetry.space_group_name_H-M   'P 1'
#
loop_
_entity.id
_entity.type
_entity.pdbx_description
1 polymer ?
#
loop_
_entity_poly.entity_id
_entity_poly.type
_entity_poly.pdbx_seq_one_letter_code
_entity_poly.pdbx_strand_id
1 'polypeptide(L)'
;MEDFTSYLPAIVTALLITPLGGYVAHRLKALATKEDFNDAIEQLKKSTKAVEGIKSQMNEKYWVKQQIWETKRVAYEELTSSLYITQKYLDGLVAYFEHYVDCFVHIGCPQGAPYDSPEEEEHQRSYAEYIEGEQKAFFEKHASLESKSERENLLNEASDSFIKLENIFSVKSIYLHGDLKLIESGIERLREKVFDAQLKQEEYEDQSGFFERLLEHYLSTQKSLSDLIEKTKGLAVKDLKLEFDGLSK
;
A
#
# COMPACT_ATOMS: atom_id res chain seq x y z
N MET A 1 13.86 -51.63 99.68
CA MET A 1 13.40 -52.25 98.43
C MET A 1 12.20 -51.46 97.98
N GLU A 2 12.41 -50.42 97.17
CA GLU A 2 11.30 -49.79 96.46
C GLU A 2 11.05 -50.68 95.24
N ASP A 3 9.94 -51.41 95.28
CA ASP A 3 9.68 -52.46 94.32
C ASP A 3 9.34 -51.90 92.94
N PHE A 4 9.89 -52.58 91.94
CA PHE A 4 9.76 -52.39 90.49
C PHE A 4 8.30 -52.16 90.00
N THR A 5 7.31 -52.49 90.83
CA THR A 5 5.88 -52.28 90.62
C THR A 5 5.46 -50.81 90.56
N SER A 6 6.20 -49.88 91.16
CA SER A 6 5.88 -48.44 91.10
C SER A 6 6.15 -47.82 89.72
N TYR A 7 7.07 -48.39 88.93
CA TYR A 7 7.46 -47.90 87.60
C TYR A 7 6.70 -48.58 86.45
N LEU A 8 6.01 -49.70 86.71
CA LEU A 8 5.22 -50.44 85.73
C LEU A 8 4.17 -49.57 85.00
N PRO A 9 3.39 -48.71 85.68
CA PRO A 9 2.44 -47.82 85.01
C PRO A 9 3.14 -46.83 84.06
N ALA A 10 4.29 -46.27 84.46
CA ALA A 10 5.04 -45.32 83.64
C ALA A 10 5.65 -46.00 82.40
N ILE A 11 6.14 -47.23 82.54
CA ILE A 11 6.69 -48.02 81.43
C ILE A 11 5.58 -48.40 80.45
N VAL A 12 4.42 -48.87 80.92
CA VAL A 12 3.27 -49.21 80.06
C VAL A 12 2.73 -47.97 79.35
N THR A 13 2.69 -46.83 80.04
CA THR A 13 2.25 -45.55 79.47
C THR A 13 3.22 -45.06 78.40
N ALA A 14 4.54 -45.16 78.63
CA ALA A 14 5.55 -44.83 77.62
C ALA A 14 5.48 -45.77 76.41
N LEU A 15 5.25 -47.07 76.62
CA LEU A 15 5.19 -48.06 75.54
C LEU A 15 3.94 -47.93 74.66
N LEU A 16 2.85 -47.37 75.17
CA LEU A 16 1.61 -47.15 74.41
C LEU A 16 1.54 -45.75 73.78
N ILE A 17 1.92 -44.71 74.52
CA ILE A 17 1.78 -43.31 74.07
C ILE A 17 2.80 -42.97 72.98
N THR A 18 4.04 -43.47 73.08
CA THR A 18 5.10 -43.15 72.12
C THR A 18 4.81 -43.68 70.70
N PRO A 19 4.43 -44.95 70.48
CA PRO A 19 4.09 -45.43 69.14
C PRO A 19 2.76 -44.86 68.61
N LEU A 20 1.77 -44.60 69.46
CA LEU A 20 0.52 -43.93 69.03
C LEU A 20 0.76 -42.48 68.61
N GLY A 21 1.55 -41.72 69.37
CA GLY A 21 1.96 -40.36 69.03
C GLY A 21 2.76 -40.32 67.74
N GLY A 22 3.68 -41.26 67.52
CA GLY A 22 4.42 -41.42 66.27
C GLY A 22 3.52 -41.75 65.07
N TYR A 23 2.56 -42.65 65.24
CA TYR A 23 1.60 -43.04 64.19
C TYR A 23 0.67 -41.90 63.80
N VAL A 24 0.12 -41.17 64.79
CA VAL A 24 -0.73 -40.00 64.55
C VAL A 24 0.07 -38.88 63.88
N ALA A 25 1.28 -38.59 64.35
CA ALA A 25 2.15 -37.60 63.73
C ALA A 25 2.51 -37.96 62.28
N HIS A 26 2.76 -39.25 61.99
CA HIS A 26 3.04 -39.72 60.64
C HIS A 26 1.80 -39.67 59.73
N ARG A 27 0.62 -40.00 60.24
CA ARG A 27 -0.67 -39.85 59.52
C ARG A 27 -0.98 -38.39 59.22
N LEU A 28 -0.76 -37.50 60.19
CA LEU A 28 -0.95 -36.05 60.04
C LEU A 28 0.06 -35.47 59.04
N LYS A 29 1.33 -35.87 59.09
CA LYS A 29 2.32 -35.51 58.06
C LYS A 29 1.91 -36.01 56.67
N ALA A 30 1.47 -37.27 56.56
CA ALA A 30 1.05 -37.83 55.27
C ALA A 30 -0.21 -37.15 54.72
N LEU A 31 -1.15 -36.74 55.58
CA LEU A 31 -2.32 -35.95 55.21
C LEU A 31 -1.94 -34.54 54.76
N ALA A 32 -1.14 -33.82 55.54
CA ALA A 32 -0.63 -32.48 55.19
C ALA A 32 0.13 -32.50 53.86
N THR A 33 1.01 -33.50 53.67
CA THR A 33 1.75 -33.65 52.40
C THR A 33 0.80 -33.89 51.22
N LYS A 34 -0.27 -34.67 51.42
CA LYS A 34 -1.24 -34.99 50.36
C LYS A 34 -2.14 -33.80 50.03
N GLU A 35 -2.47 -32.99 51.02
CA GLU A 35 -3.23 -31.75 50.89
C GLU A 35 -2.39 -30.69 50.16
N ASP A 36 -1.12 -30.51 50.55
CA ASP A 36 -0.15 -29.65 49.86
C ASP A 36 0.06 -30.07 48.39
N PHE A 37 0.10 -31.38 48.10
CA PHE A 37 0.18 -31.89 46.72
C PHE A 37 -1.08 -31.60 45.91
N ASN A 38 -2.27 -31.72 46.51
CA ASN A 38 -3.51 -31.40 45.83
C ASN A 38 -3.61 -29.90 45.54
N ASP A 39 -3.21 -29.05 46.49
CA ASP A 39 -3.16 -27.60 46.32
C ASP A 39 -2.16 -27.20 45.24
N ALA A 40 -0.98 -27.84 45.19
CA ALA A 40 0.01 -27.63 44.15
C ALA A 40 -0.51 -28.04 42.76
N ILE A 41 -1.23 -29.17 42.64
CA ILE A 41 -1.86 -29.62 41.40
C ILE A 41 -2.97 -28.64 40.97
N GLU A 42 -3.75 -28.12 41.91
CA GLU A 42 -4.81 -27.16 41.61
C GLU A 42 -4.23 -25.81 41.15
N GLN A 43 -3.14 -25.35 41.77
CA GLN A 43 -2.40 -24.17 41.34
C GLN A 43 -1.77 -24.36 39.94
N LEU A 44 -1.22 -25.54 39.64
CA LEU A 44 -0.74 -25.90 38.31
C LEU A 44 -1.87 -25.89 37.27
N LYS A 45 -3.04 -26.44 37.58
CA LYS A 45 -4.21 -26.38 36.68
C LYS A 45 -4.69 -24.94 36.45
N LYS A 46 -4.75 -24.12 37.51
CA LYS A 46 -5.15 -22.71 37.43
C LYS A 46 -4.15 -21.90 36.59
N SER A 47 -2.85 -22.10 36.79
CA SER A 47 -1.80 -21.43 36.01
C SER A 47 -1.77 -21.88 34.55
N THR A 48 -1.92 -23.18 34.25
CA THR A 48 -2.03 -23.67 32.86
C THR A 48 -3.24 -23.08 32.16
N LYS A 49 -4.42 -23.07 32.80
CA LYS A 49 -5.62 -22.47 32.23
C LYS A 49 -5.48 -20.96 31.98
N ALA A 50 -4.80 -20.25 32.89
CA ALA A 50 -4.49 -18.83 32.70
C ALA A 50 -3.50 -18.60 31.54
N VAL A 51 -2.46 -19.42 31.43
CA VAL A 51 -1.47 -19.36 30.33
C VAL A 51 -2.11 -19.70 28.99
N GLU A 52 -2.96 -20.73 28.92
CA GLU A 52 -3.72 -21.06 27.71
C GLU A 52 -4.68 -19.95 27.33
N GLY A 53 -5.35 -19.31 28.30
CA GLY A 53 -6.19 -18.14 28.07
C GLY A 53 -5.41 -16.95 27.52
N ILE A 54 -4.25 -16.64 28.10
CA ILE A 54 -3.35 -15.58 27.62
C ILE A 54 -2.84 -15.92 26.21
N LYS A 55 -2.43 -17.16 25.96
CA LYS A 55 -1.96 -17.63 24.65
C LYS A 55 -3.06 -17.54 23.59
N SER A 56 -4.29 -17.90 23.94
CA SER A 56 -5.46 -17.79 23.06
C SER A 56 -5.76 -16.32 22.72
N GLN A 57 -5.82 -15.45 23.72
CA GLN A 57 -6.04 -14.01 23.51
C GLN A 57 -4.87 -13.35 22.73
N MET A 58 -3.64 -13.80 22.98
CA MET A 58 -2.46 -13.33 22.25
C MET A 58 -2.49 -13.80 20.80
N ASN A 59 -2.89 -15.05 20.55
CA ASN A 59 -3.09 -15.57 19.20
C ASN A 59 -4.20 -14.83 18.47
N GLU A 60 -5.34 -14.55 19.10
CA GLU A 60 -6.44 -13.79 18.52
C GLU A 60 -6.00 -12.35 18.18
N LYS A 61 -5.35 -11.66 19.10
CA LYS A 61 -4.79 -10.31 18.85
C LYS A 61 -3.74 -10.33 17.74
N TYR A 62 -2.91 -11.36 17.67
CA TYR A 62 -1.93 -11.51 16.60
C TYR A 62 -2.60 -11.75 15.25
N TRP A 63 -3.63 -12.61 15.22
CA TRP A 63 -4.40 -12.90 14.02
C TRP A 63 -5.13 -11.65 13.49
N VAL A 64 -5.78 -10.87 14.36
CA VAL A 64 -6.39 -9.58 13.98
C VAL A 64 -5.35 -8.61 13.43
N LYS A 65 -4.17 -8.51 14.04
CA LYS A 65 -3.07 -7.68 13.52
C LYS A 65 -2.60 -8.12 12.14
N GLN A 66 -2.49 -9.43 11.90
CA GLN A 66 -2.15 -9.98 10.59
C GLN A 66 -3.22 -9.65 9.55
N GLN A 67 -4.50 -9.78 9.89
CA GLN A 67 -5.61 -9.45 8.99
C GLN A 67 -5.65 -7.95 8.65
N ILE A 68 -5.41 -7.07 9.63
CA ILE A 68 -5.31 -5.62 9.38
C ILE A 68 -4.10 -5.32 8.49
N TRP A 69 -2.95 -5.91 8.76
CA TRP A 69 -1.74 -5.72 7.94
C TRP A 69 -1.98 -6.15 6.49
N GLU A 70 -2.59 -7.32 6.30
CA GLU A 70 -2.92 -7.83 4.97
C GLU A 70 -3.92 -6.93 4.24
N THR A 71 -4.95 -6.46 4.95
CA THR A 71 -5.93 -5.50 4.39
C THR A 71 -5.25 -4.21 3.95
N LYS A 72 -4.31 -3.68 4.74
CA LYS A 72 -3.51 -2.51 4.38
C LYS A 72 -2.65 -2.79 3.15
N ARG A 73 -1.94 -3.92 3.10
CA ARG A 73 -1.10 -4.31 1.97
C ARG A 73 -1.90 -4.34 0.67
N VAL A 74 -3.03 -5.04 0.68
CA VAL A 74 -3.93 -5.14 -0.49
C VAL A 74 -4.45 -3.77 -0.90
N ALA A 75 -4.82 -2.90 0.05
CA ALA A 75 -5.27 -1.56 -0.26
C ALA A 75 -4.15 -0.71 -0.92
N TYR A 76 -2.92 -0.75 -0.42
CA TYR A 76 -1.79 -0.03 -1.04
C TYR A 76 -1.42 -0.61 -2.41
N GLU A 77 -1.52 -1.92 -2.62
CA GLU A 77 -1.32 -2.56 -3.92
C GLU A 77 -2.35 -2.12 -4.95
N GLU A 78 -3.63 -2.10 -4.56
CA GLU A 78 -4.71 -1.60 -5.42
C GLU A 78 -4.55 -0.11 -5.73
N LEU A 79 -4.22 0.73 -4.73
CA LEU A 79 -3.94 2.15 -4.93
C LEU A 79 -2.82 2.36 -5.94
N THR A 80 -1.69 1.69 -5.73
CA THR A 80 -0.51 1.83 -6.57
C THR A 80 -0.76 1.30 -7.98
N SER A 81 -1.46 0.17 -8.12
CA SER A 81 -1.85 -0.41 -9.41
C SER A 81 -2.74 0.55 -10.21
N SER A 82 -3.76 1.11 -9.57
CA SER A 82 -4.63 2.11 -10.23
C SER A 82 -3.87 3.36 -10.67
N LEU A 83 -2.93 3.85 -9.86
CA LEU A 83 -2.08 4.98 -10.23
C LEU A 83 -1.18 4.66 -11.44
N TYR A 84 -0.64 3.44 -11.55
CA TYR A 84 0.14 3.01 -12.71
C TYR A 84 -0.69 2.86 -13.98
N ILE A 85 -1.95 2.43 -13.88
CA ILE A 85 -2.87 2.40 -15.03
C ILE A 85 -3.07 3.83 -15.56
N THR A 86 -3.29 4.79 -14.67
CA THR A 86 -3.38 6.21 -15.05
C THR A 86 -2.07 6.73 -15.65
N GLN A 87 -0.92 6.27 -15.16
CA GLN A 87 0.38 6.64 -15.71
C GLN A 87 0.52 6.17 -17.16
N LYS A 88 0.17 4.91 -17.43
CA LYS A 88 0.20 4.35 -18.79
C LYS A 88 -0.66 5.17 -19.76
N TYR A 89 -1.83 5.62 -19.32
CA TYR A 89 -2.68 6.50 -20.13
C TYR A 89 -2.03 7.86 -20.41
N LEU A 90 -1.49 8.52 -19.38
CA LEU A 90 -0.81 9.81 -19.53
C LEU A 90 0.43 9.71 -20.41
N ASP A 91 1.23 8.65 -20.27
CA ASP A 91 2.39 8.40 -21.12
C ASP A 91 1.97 8.28 -22.59
N GLY A 92 0.85 7.61 -22.86
CA GLY A 92 0.28 7.51 -24.21
C GLY A 92 -0.23 8.84 -24.76
N LEU A 93 -0.86 9.67 -23.92
CA LEU A 93 -1.28 11.02 -24.30
C LEU A 93 -0.09 11.92 -24.61
N VAL A 94 0.92 11.95 -23.73
CA VAL A 94 2.14 12.75 -23.92
C VAL A 94 2.83 12.33 -25.22
N ALA A 95 3.07 11.04 -25.43
CA ALA A 95 3.71 10.55 -26.65
C ALA A 95 2.92 10.88 -27.94
N TYR A 96 1.59 10.93 -27.86
CA TYR A 96 0.75 11.37 -28.99
C TYR A 96 0.91 12.88 -29.24
N PHE A 97 0.79 13.69 -28.19
CA PHE A 97 0.83 15.16 -28.32
C PHE A 97 2.23 15.70 -28.62
N GLU A 98 3.29 15.11 -28.07
CA GLU A 98 4.67 15.43 -28.44
C GLU A 98 4.87 15.25 -29.95
N HIS A 99 4.50 14.08 -30.48
CA HIS A 99 4.61 13.80 -31.92
C HIS A 99 3.74 14.76 -32.76
N TYR A 100 2.57 15.15 -32.26
CA TYR A 100 1.72 16.11 -32.94
C TYR A 100 2.35 17.51 -32.98
N VAL A 101 2.83 18.01 -31.83
CA VAL A 101 3.48 19.32 -31.72
C VAL A 101 4.72 19.36 -32.61
N ASP A 102 5.52 18.30 -32.63
CA ASP A 102 6.67 18.20 -33.55
C ASP A 102 6.22 18.34 -35.02
N CYS A 103 5.31 17.49 -35.49
CA CYS A 103 4.94 17.45 -36.91
C CYS A 103 4.11 18.64 -37.42
N PHE A 104 3.33 19.30 -36.54
CA PHE A 104 2.35 20.31 -36.95
C PHE A 104 2.58 21.70 -36.38
N VAL A 105 3.38 21.84 -35.32
CA VAL A 105 3.68 23.14 -34.69
C VAL A 105 5.12 23.56 -34.97
N HIS A 106 6.09 22.71 -34.66
CA HIS A 106 7.50 23.09 -34.74
C HIS A 106 8.07 23.08 -36.16
N ILE A 107 7.64 22.14 -37.01
CA ILE A 107 8.16 21.98 -38.37
C ILE A 107 7.27 22.69 -39.40
N GLY A 108 6.55 23.76 -39.02
CA GLY A 108 5.63 24.48 -39.89
C GLY A 108 6.26 24.99 -41.21
N CYS A 109 5.47 24.99 -42.29
CA CYS A 109 5.89 25.50 -43.60
C CYS A 109 5.72 27.03 -43.67
N PRO A 110 6.75 27.82 -44.03
CA PRO A 110 6.57 29.24 -44.31
C PRO A 110 5.78 29.38 -45.62
N GLN A 111 4.46 29.59 -45.51
CA GLN A 111 3.62 29.83 -46.68
C GLN A 111 3.69 31.29 -47.11
N GLY A 112 4.04 31.54 -48.38
CA GLY A 112 3.72 32.79 -49.06
C GLY A 112 4.83 33.85 -49.16
N ALA A 113 6.08 33.53 -48.84
CA ALA A 113 7.19 34.41 -49.18
C ALA A 113 7.53 34.29 -50.69
N PRO A 114 7.60 35.40 -51.45
CA PRO A 114 8.09 35.36 -52.81
C PRO A 114 9.56 34.90 -52.83
N TYR A 115 9.93 34.10 -53.84
CA TYR A 115 11.27 33.56 -53.99
C TYR A 115 12.22 34.62 -54.55
N ASP A 116 13.38 34.80 -53.93
CA ASP A 116 14.42 35.71 -54.42
C ASP A 116 15.40 34.98 -55.38
N SER A 117 15.43 33.64 -55.35
CA SER A 117 16.25 32.82 -56.27
C SER A 117 15.70 31.40 -56.56
N PRO A 118 16.15 30.74 -57.65
CA PRO A 118 15.81 29.33 -57.94
C PRO A 118 16.33 28.33 -56.89
N GLU A 119 17.45 28.64 -56.22
CA GLU A 119 18.03 27.78 -55.17
C GLU A 119 17.16 27.78 -53.91
N GLU A 120 16.58 28.93 -53.55
CA GLU A 120 15.61 29.03 -52.46
C GLU A 120 14.31 28.28 -52.77
N GLU A 121 13.88 28.28 -54.03
CA GLU A 121 12.71 27.53 -54.50
C GLU A 121 12.94 26.01 -54.40
N GLU A 122 14.14 25.51 -54.69
CA GLU A 122 14.51 24.10 -54.52
C GLU A 122 14.60 23.70 -53.04
N HIS A 123 15.23 24.54 -52.21
CA HIS A 123 15.33 24.30 -50.76
C HIS A 123 13.95 24.26 -50.10
N GLN A 124 13.06 25.21 -50.41
CA GLN A 124 11.70 25.21 -49.86
C GLN A 124 10.88 24.01 -50.33
N ARG A 125 11.06 23.54 -51.57
CA ARG A 125 10.42 22.29 -52.05
C ARG A 125 10.89 21.07 -51.28
N SER A 126 12.20 20.91 -51.12
CA SER A 126 12.76 19.79 -50.34
C SER A 126 12.30 19.82 -48.88
N TYR A 127 12.22 21.00 -48.28
CA TYR A 127 11.71 21.16 -46.91
C TYR A 127 10.20 20.86 -46.81
N ALA A 128 9.40 21.27 -47.81
CA ALA A 128 7.98 20.94 -47.87
C ALA A 128 7.74 19.42 -48.00
N GLU A 129 8.52 18.73 -48.85
CA GLU A 129 8.47 17.27 -48.95
C GLU A 129 8.84 16.57 -47.63
N TYR A 130 9.82 17.10 -46.89
CA TYR A 130 10.15 16.63 -45.55
C TYR A 130 8.97 16.77 -44.58
N ILE A 131 8.33 17.94 -44.53
CA ILE A 131 7.16 18.19 -43.68
C ILE A 131 6.02 17.22 -44.01
N GLU A 132 5.71 17.05 -45.30
CA GLU A 132 4.68 16.11 -45.74
C GLU A 132 5.01 14.66 -45.33
N GLY A 133 6.28 14.27 -45.39
CA GLY A 133 6.77 12.99 -44.92
C GLY A 133 6.51 12.76 -43.42
N GLU A 134 6.89 13.72 -42.57
CA GLU A 134 6.69 13.65 -41.12
C GLU A 134 5.19 13.61 -40.74
N GLN A 135 4.38 14.47 -41.36
CA GLN A 135 2.93 14.50 -41.12
C GLN A 135 2.25 13.20 -41.58
N LYS A 136 2.71 12.61 -42.69
CA LYS A 136 2.23 11.31 -43.15
C LYS A 136 2.60 10.20 -42.17
N ALA A 137 3.85 10.18 -41.68
CA ALA A 137 4.30 9.22 -40.67
C ALA A 137 3.47 9.33 -39.38
N PHE A 138 3.10 10.55 -38.96
CA PHE A 138 2.17 10.78 -37.86
C PHE A 138 0.82 10.10 -38.11
N PHE A 139 0.20 10.32 -39.27
CA PHE A 139 -1.09 9.72 -39.59
C PHE A 139 -1.02 8.20 -39.69
N GLU A 140 0.02 7.64 -40.30
CA GLU A 140 0.22 6.19 -40.38
C GLU A 140 0.31 5.55 -39.00
N LYS A 141 1.01 6.20 -38.06
CA LYS A 141 1.18 5.71 -36.69
C LYS A 141 -0.09 5.85 -35.84
N HIS A 142 -0.85 6.94 -35.99
CA HIS A 142 -1.87 7.33 -35.01
C HIS A 142 -3.31 7.31 -35.50
N ALA A 143 -3.54 7.32 -36.82
CA ALA A 143 -4.88 7.43 -37.41
C ALA A 143 -5.55 6.08 -37.67
N SER A 144 -4.81 4.97 -37.53
CA SER A 144 -5.35 3.62 -37.68
C SER A 144 -6.50 3.36 -36.69
N LEU A 145 -7.44 2.47 -37.07
CA LEU A 145 -8.55 2.09 -36.19
C LEU A 145 -8.04 1.44 -34.90
N GLU A 146 -6.98 0.64 -35.00
CA GLU A 146 -6.33 -0.02 -33.87
C GLU A 146 -5.76 1.00 -32.89
N SER A 147 -4.98 1.98 -33.37
CA SER A 147 -4.40 3.03 -32.53
C SER A 147 -5.46 3.90 -31.86
N LYS A 148 -6.57 4.17 -32.56
CA LYS A 148 -7.72 4.90 -31.96
C LYS A 148 -8.39 4.08 -30.87
N SER A 149 -8.65 2.80 -31.13
CA SER A 149 -9.25 1.88 -30.16
C SER A 149 -8.35 1.68 -28.94
N GLU A 150 -7.02 1.59 -29.13
CA GLU A 150 -6.06 1.48 -28.02
C GLU A 150 -6.11 2.71 -27.10
N ARG A 151 -6.13 3.92 -27.67
CA ARG A 151 -6.25 5.16 -26.88
C ARG A 151 -7.58 5.24 -26.12
N GLU A 152 -8.67 4.82 -26.75
CA GLU A 152 -9.99 4.77 -26.11
C GLU A 152 -10.02 3.73 -24.98
N ASN A 153 -9.41 2.57 -25.18
CA ASN A 153 -9.27 1.55 -24.14
C ASN A 153 -8.44 2.07 -22.95
N LEU A 154 -7.31 2.73 -23.20
CA LEU A 154 -6.50 3.33 -22.13
C LEU A 154 -7.25 4.42 -21.37
N LEU A 155 -8.05 5.25 -22.06
CA LEU A 155 -8.93 6.23 -21.44
C LEU A 155 -9.95 5.56 -20.51
N ASN A 156 -10.61 4.51 -20.99
CA ASN A 156 -11.60 3.77 -20.20
C ASN A 156 -10.95 3.07 -19.00
N GLU A 157 -9.80 2.41 -19.19
CA GLU A 157 -9.04 1.78 -18.11
C GLU A 157 -8.61 2.79 -17.05
N ALA A 158 -8.14 3.97 -17.45
CA ALA A 158 -7.80 5.05 -16.54
C ALA A 158 -9.03 5.57 -15.79
N SER A 159 -10.14 5.82 -16.48
CA SER A 159 -11.39 6.25 -15.83
C SER A 159 -11.87 5.24 -14.78
N ASP A 160 -11.87 3.95 -15.13
CA ASP A 160 -12.21 2.86 -14.22
C ASP A 160 -11.24 2.76 -13.04
N SER A 161 -9.96 3.09 -13.24
CA SER A 161 -8.95 3.11 -12.17
C SER A 161 -9.28 4.17 -11.12
N PHE A 162 -9.77 5.36 -11.52
CA PHE A 162 -10.19 6.41 -10.59
C PHE A 162 -11.44 6.01 -9.79
N ILE A 163 -12.41 5.36 -10.43
CA ILE A 163 -13.58 4.80 -9.71
C ILE A 163 -13.12 3.76 -8.67
N LYS A 164 -12.14 2.92 -9.01
CA LYS A 164 -11.53 1.97 -8.05
C LYS A 164 -10.83 2.71 -6.90
N LEU A 165 -10.08 3.78 -7.19
CA LEU A 165 -9.44 4.61 -6.17
C LEU A 165 -10.46 5.18 -5.20
N GLU A 166 -11.53 5.81 -5.69
CA GLU A 166 -12.62 6.38 -4.86
C GLU A 166 -13.26 5.32 -3.94
N ASN A 167 -13.47 4.11 -4.45
CA ASN A 167 -13.99 2.99 -3.66
C ASN A 167 -13.03 2.56 -2.54
N ILE A 168 -11.71 2.57 -2.79
CA ILE A 168 -10.69 2.26 -1.76
C ILE A 168 -10.75 3.30 -0.63
N PHE A 169 -10.85 4.59 -0.94
CA PHE A 169 -11.00 5.63 0.08
C PHE A 169 -12.33 5.53 0.83
N SER A 170 -13.42 5.19 0.14
CA SER A 170 -14.73 5.06 0.77
C SER A 170 -14.82 3.86 1.73
N VAL A 171 -14.24 2.72 1.35
CA VAL A 171 -14.44 1.44 2.05
C VAL A 171 -13.25 1.06 2.93
N LYS A 172 -12.02 1.29 2.47
CA LYS A 172 -10.79 0.81 3.10
C LYS A 172 -10.05 1.87 3.92
N SER A 173 -10.44 3.15 3.85
CA SER A 173 -9.80 4.24 4.60
C SER A 173 -9.77 4.03 6.12
N ILE A 174 -10.76 3.33 6.69
CA ILE A 174 -10.83 3.01 8.12
C ILE A 174 -9.60 2.21 8.59
N TYR A 175 -9.02 1.40 7.70
CA TYR A 175 -7.87 0.56 8.00
C TYR A 175 -6.54 1.22 7.70
N LEU A 176 -6.54 2.37 7.02
CA LEU A 176 -5.35 3.01 6.45
C LEU A 176 -4.84 4.16 7.33
N HIS A 177 -3.58 4.54 7.14
CA HIS A 177 -2.92 5.58 7.93
C HIS A 177 -3.64 6.94 7.85
N GLY A 178 -3.58 7.77 8.90
CA GLY A 178 -4.23 9.09 8.91
C GLY A 178 -3.72 10.07 7.84
N ASP A 179 -2.50 9.84 7.36
CA ASP A 179 -1.87 10.62 6.27
C ASP A 179 -2.46 10.27 4.89
N LEU A 180 -3.32 9.25 4.79
CA LEU A 180 -3.95 8.82 3.54
C LEU A 180 -4.84 9.93 2.94
N LYS A 181 -5.36 10.86 3.76
CA LYS A 181 -6.07 12.06 3.28
C LYS A 181 -5.23 12.93 2.34
N LEU A 182 -3.92 12.94 2.52
CA LEU A 182 -3.02 13.68 1.62
C LEU A 182 -2.96 13.00 0.24
N ILE A 183 -3.01 11.66 0.20
CA ILE A 183 -3.07 10.88 -1.04
C ILE A 183 -4.44 11.07 -1.71
N GLU A 184 -5.53 11.02 -0.94
CA GLU A 184 -6.90 11.25 -1.41
C GLU A 184 -7.01 12.61 -2.13
N SER A 185 -6.61 13.71 -1.48
CA SER A 185 -6.59 15.04 -2.11
C SER A 185 -5.66 15.13 -3.31
N GLY A 186 -4.60 14.30 -3.35
CA GLY A 186 -3.71 14.19 -4.51
C GLY A 186 -4.41 13.56 -5.71
N ILE A 187 -5.20 12.51 -5.46
CA ILE A 187 -5.98 11.80 -6.48
C ILE A 187 -7.12 12.65 -7.00
N GLU A 188 -7.83 13.39 -6.13
CA GLU A 188 -8.88 14.33 -6.56
C GLU A 188 -8.32 15.40 -7.51
N ARG A 189 -7.22 16.06 -7.11
CA ARG A 189 -6.54 17.03 -7.98
C ARG A 189 -6.05 16.41 -9.29
N LEU A 190 -5.61 15.15 -9.25
CA LEU A 190 -5.18 14.45 -10.47
C LEU A 190 -6.38 14.19 -11.39
N ARG A 191 -7.51 13.73 -10.85
CA ARG A 191 -8.76 13.51 -11.59
C ARG A 191 -9.22 14.79 -12.27
N GLU A 192 -9.21 15.90 -11.54
CA GLU A 192 -9.55 17.23 -12.08
C GLU A 192 -8.65 17.60 -13.26
N LYS A 193 -7.32 17.41 -13.12
CA LYS A 193 -6.36 17.70 -14.19
C LYS A 193 -6.50 16.80 -15.41
N VAL A 194 -6.83 15.53 -15.22
CA VAL A 194 -6.86 14.52 -16.30
C VAL A 194 -8.18 14.59 -17.07
N PHE A 195 -9.33 14.72 -16.39
CA PHE A 195 -10.64 14.58 -17.02
C PHE A 195 -11.49 15.85 -17.01
N ASP A 196 -11.40 16.65 -15.96
CA ASP A 196 -12.28 17.81 -15.78
C ASP A 196 -11.67 19.11 -16.34
N ALA A 197 -10.37 19.10 -16.64
CA ALA A 197 -9.65 20.22 -17.24
C ALA A 197 -10.15 20.50 -18.66
N GLN A 198 -11.13 21.40 -18.78
CA GLN A 198 -11.60 21.90 -20.07
C GLN A 198 -10.63 22.93 -20.64
N LEU A 199 -9.51 22.45 -21.21
CA LEU A 199 -8.57 23.30 -21.91
C LEU A 199 -9.16 23.71 -23.26
N LYS A 200 -9.56 24.98 -23.35
CA LYS A 200 -10.01 25.62 -24.59
C LYS A 200 -8.93 26.57 -25.09
N GLN A 201 -8.89 26.74 -26.40
CA GLN A 201 -8.08 27.77 -27.04
C GLN A 201 -8.63 29.13 -26.63
N GLU A 202 -7.76 30.03 -26.18
CA GLU A 202 -8.12 31.39 -25.80
C GLU A 202 -8.27 32.27 -27.04
N GLU A 203 -9.09 33.33 -26.99
CA GLU A 203 -9.39 34.17 -28.17
C GLU A 203 -8.14 34.84 -28.79
N TYR A 204 -7.10 35.05 -27.97
CA TYR A 204 -5.84 35.68 -28.38
C TYR A 204 -4.69 34.68 -28.58
N GLU A 205 -4.94 33.40 -28.40
CA GLU A 205 -3.95 32.34 -28.50
C GLU A 205 -3.96 31.76 -29.91
N ASP A 206 -2.80 31.70 -30.56
CA ASP A 206 -2.69 31.00 -31.83
C ASP A 206 -2.75 29.47 -31.63
N GLN A 207 -3.01 28.76 -32.72
CA GLN A 207 -3.19 27.31 -32.65
C GLN A 207 -1.93 26.59 -32.15
N SER A 208 -0.74 27.13 -32.42
CA SER A 208 0.54 26.56 -32.00
C SER A 208 0.72 26.67 -30.49
N GLY A 209 0.52 27.86 -29.93
CA GLY A 209 0.58 28.13 -28.49
C GLY A 209 -0.44 27.30 -27.71
N PHE A 210 -1.64 27.09 -28.27
CA PHE A 210 -2.64 26.21 -27.66
C PHE A 210 -2.13 24.76 -27.50
N PHE A 211 -1.54 24.19 -28.54
CA PHE A 211 -1.04 22.81 -28.49
C PHE A 211 0.21 22.66 -27.62
N GLU A 212 1.10 23.65 -27.61
CA GLU A 212 2.24 23.69 -26.69
C GLU A 212 1.77 23.73 -25.23
N ARG A 213 0.81 24.61 -24.90
CA ARG A 213 0.21 24.69 -23.55
C ARG A 213 -0.50 23.40 -23.16
N LEU A 214 -1.17 22.75 -24.11
CA LEU A 214 -1.81 21.46 -23.89
C LEU A 214 -0.79 20.36 -23.56
N LEU A 215 0.32 20.31 -24.28
CA LEU A 215 1.42 19.38 -24.00
C LEU A 215 2.05 19.65 -22.63
N GLU A 216 2.31 20.92 -22.29
CA GLU A 216 2.83 21.31 -20.97
C GLU A 216 1.90 20.89 -19.83
N HIS A 217 0.58 21.00 -20.02
CA HIS A 217 -0.40 20.53 -19.05
C HIS A 217 -0.29 19.02 -18.81
N TYR A 218 -0.17 18.21 -19.86
CA TYR A 218 -0.02 16.76 -19.73
C TYR A 218 1.30 16.37 -19.06
N LEU A 219 2.41 17.01 -19.43
CA LEU A 219 3.71 16.81 -18.78
C LEU A 219 3.68 17.17 -17.29
N SER A 220 3.06 18.30 -16.93
CA SER A 220 2.85 18.72 -15.54
C SER A 220 1.97 17.74 -14.76
N THR A 221 0.96 17.17 -15.42
CA THR A 221 0.06 16.17 -14.84
C THR A 221 0.78 14.83 -14.61
N GLN A 222 1.59 14.37 -15.57
CA GLN A 222 2.43 13.18 -15.45
C GLN A 222 3.45 13.31 -14.30
N LYS A 223 4.07 14.48 -14.14
CA LYS A 223 4.93 14.78 -12.99
C LYS A 223 4.16 14.73 -11.67
N SER A 224 2.98 15.34 -11.62
CA SER A 224 2.11 15.32 -10.43
C SER A 224 1.73 13.89 -10.02
N LEU A 225 1.45 13.03 -11.00
CA LEU A 225 1.17 11.61 -10.77
C LEU A 225 2.41 10.84 -10.27
N SER A 226 3.58 11.09 -10.86
CA SER A 226 4.83 10.45 -10.43
C SER A 226 5.15 10.77 -8.96
N ASP A 227 5.00 12.04 -8.57
CA ASP A 227 5.15 12.47 -7.17
C ASP A 227 4.13 11.80 -6.25
N LEU A 228 2.90 11.59 -6.71
CA LEU A 228 1.83 10.93 -5.96
C LEU A 228 2.10 9.42 -5.78
N ILE A 229 2.62 8.76 -6.81
CA ILE A 229 3.06 7.36 -6.73
C ILE A 229 4.15 7.21 -5.67
N GLU A 230 5.18 8.06 -5.71
CA GLU A 230 6.28 7.99 -4.75
C GLU A 230 5.81 8.28 -3.31
N LYS A 231 4.92 9.26 -3.13
CA LYS A 231 4.28 9.50 -1.82
C LYS A 231 3.48 8.30 -1.33
N THR A 232 2.73 7.65 -2.22
CA THR A 232 1.92 6.46 -1.90
C THR A 232 2.81 5.29 -1.48
N LYS A 233 3.90 5.04 -2.21
CA LYS A 233 4.91 4.02 -1.86
C LYS A 233 5.57 4.32 -0.51
N GLY A 234 6.01 5.56 -0.30
CA GLY A 234 6.63 5.98 0.96
C GLY A 234 5.69 5.79 2.16
N LEU A 235 4.40 6.12 1.98
CA LEU A 235 3.39 5.89 3.00
C LEU A 235 3.17 4.40 3.26
N ALA A 236 3.12 3.57 2.21
CA ALA A 236 2.98 2.12 2.33
C ALA A 236 4.15 1.50 3.11
N VAL A 237 5.40 1.88 2.81
CA VAL A 237 6.60 1.41 3.52
C VAL A 237 6.53 1.74 5.00
N LYS A 238 6.16 2.97 5.35
CA LYS A 238 6.03 3.44 6.73
C LYS A 238 4.89 2.74 7.48
N ASP A 239 3.71 2.65 6.88
CA ASP A 239 2.50 2.11 7.52
C ASP A 239 2.55 0.58 7.68
N LEU A 240 3.15 -0.12 6.71
CA LEU A 240 3.36 -1.57 6.76
C LEU A 240 4.64 -1.97 7.51
N LYS A 241 5.47 -1.00 7.92
CA LYS A 241 6.76 -1.19 8.60
C LYS A 241 7.70 -2.11 7.81
N LEU A 242 7.88 -1.78 6.52
CA LEU A 242 8.75 -2.54 5.61
C LEU A 242 10.21 -2.10 5.68
N GLU A 243 10.53 -1.06 6.46
CA GLU A 243 11.92 -0.65 6.73
C GLU A 243 12.62 -1.78 7.49
N PHE A 244 13.65 -2.38 6.86
CA PHE A 244 14.48 -3.39 7.51
C PHE A 244 15.41 -2.71 8.51
N ASP A 245 15.15 -2.89 9.81
CA ASP A 245 16.05 -2.52 10.93
C ASP A 245 17.34 -3.39 10.97
N GLY A 246 18.05 -3.57 9.86
CA GLY A 246 19.05 -4.64 9.79
C GLY A 246 20.05 -4.65 8.65
N LEU A 247 20.59 -3.50 8.23
CA LEU A 247 21.89 -3.46 7.53
C LEU A 247 22.74 -2.28 8.02
N SER A 248 23.07 -2.33 9.31
CA SER A 248 24.28 -1.71 9.86
C SER A 248 25.01 -2.79 10.66
N LYS A 249 25.84 -3.55 9.97
CA LYS A 249 26.98 -4.27 10.55
C LYS A 249 28.19 -4.02 9.67
#